data_AF-A0A1V1WQU3-F1
#
_entry.id   AF-A0A1V1WQU3-F1
#
_cell.length_a   1.000
_cell.length_b   1.000
_cell.length_c   1.000
_cell.angle_alpha   90.00
_cell.angle_beta   90.00
_cell.angle_gamma   90.00
#
_symmetry.space_group_name_H-M   'P 1'
#
loop_
_entity.id
_entity.type
_entity.pdbx_description
1 polymer ?
#
loop_
_entity_poly.entity_id
_entity_poly.type
_entity_poly.pdbx_seq_one_letter_code
_entity_poly.pdbx_strand_id
1 'polypeptide(L)'
;MEENKTTSYSERVIRATRQVLLEVFQLLERFRDSLILVGGWVPIMIIPEAVGKHLGTIDVDLAINDKTLVETGSETMEDILLSNGYQHGAEPGRYIRRIHIDGQPISVPVDFLTSEHRHIPRNEFLDLTGISTITAPGCELSFDVSKEPRASARGIKNQVPAA
;
A
#
# COMPACT_ATOMS: atom_id res chain seq x y z
N MET A 1 -16.49 -13.52 31.50
CA MET A 1 -16.15 -12.12 31.13
C MET A 1 -14.94 -12.10 30.20
N GLU A 2 -14.98 -12.87 29.11
CA GLU A 2 -13.80 -13.12 28.25
C GLU A 2 -13.98 -12.55 26.83
N GLU A 3 -15.23 -12.46 26.35
CA GLU A 3 -15.59 -11.86 25.04
C GLU A 3 -15.20 -10.38 24.88
N ASN A 4 -15.24 -9.57 25.95
CA ASN A 4 -14.92 -8.13 25.86
C ASN A 4 -13.43 -7.84 25.68
N LYS A 5 -12.54 -8.74 26.10
CA LYS A 5 -11.09 -8.50 26.06
C LYS A 5 -10.52 -8.78 24.66
N THR A 6 -11.02 -9.82 24.01
CA THR A 6 -10.65 -10.21 22.65
C THR A 6 -11.16 -9.22 21.61
N THR A 7 -12.42 -8.78 21.73
CA THR A 7 -13.01 -7.76 20.84
C THR A 7 -12.20 -6.45 20.89
N SER A 8 -11.83 -6.00 22.09
CA SER A 8 -10.99 -4.81 22.27
C SER A 8 -9.57 -4.97 21.71
N TYR A 9 -8.99 -6.18 21.74
CA TYR A 9 -7.68 -6.43 21.11
C TYR A 9 -7.76 -6.35 19.59
N SER A 10 -8.74 -7.02 18.98
CA SER A 10 -8.96 -6.98 17.53
C SER A 10 -9.17 -5.55 17.03
N GLU A 11 -9.99 -4.75 17.72
CA GLU A 11 -10.21 -3.33 17.39
C GLU A 11 -8.93 -2.49 17.45
N ARG A 12 -8.07 -2.72 18.46
CA ARG A 12 -6.77 -2.03 18.53
C ARG A 12 -5.85 -2.44 17.39
N VAL A 13 -5.82 -3.72 17.02
CA VAL A 13 -5.02 -4.19 15.88
C VAL A 13 -5.48 -3.53 14.60
N ILE A 14 -6.79 -3.48 14.35
CA ILE A 14 -7.36 -2.82 13.16
C ILE A 14 -7.01 -1.33 13.12
N ARG A 15 -7.15 -0.63 14.25
CA ARG A 15 -6.78 0.79 14.37
C ARG A 15 -5.29 0.98 14.09
N ALA A 16 -4.44 0.09 14.62
CA ALA A 16 -3.01 0.12 14.38
C ALA A 16 -2.72 -0.09 12.88
N THR A 17 -3.28 -1.13 12.27
CA THR A 17 -3.05 -1.46 10.86
C THR A 17 -3.53 -0.34 9.95
N ARG A 18 -4.67 0.30 10.23
CA ARG A 18 -5.12 1.49 9.49
C ARG A 18 -4.15 2.66 9.64
N GLN A 19 -3.59 2.90 10.83
CA GLN A 19 -2.60 3.96 11.03
C GLN A 19 -1.32 3.67 10.25
N VAL A 20 -0.82 2.43 10.30
CA VAL A 20 0.38 2.01 9.56
C VAL A 20 0.16 2.07 8.06
N LEU A 21 -1.02 1.70 7.56
CA LEU A 21 -1.42 1.86 6.17
C LEU A 21 -1.25 3.32 5.70
N LEU A 22 -1.79 4.28 6.47
CA LEU A 22 -1.67 5.70 6.13
C LEU A 22 -0.22 6.20 6.24
N GLU A 23 0.50 5.76 7.28
CA GLU A 23 1.90 6.11 7.51
C GLU A 23 2.78 5.66 6.35
N VAL A 24 2.69 4.39 5.92
CA VAL A 24 3.55 3.85 4.85
C VAL A 24 3.30 4.53 3.50
N PHE A 25 2.04 4.85 3.17
CA PHE A 25 1.72 5.61 1.96
C PHE A 25 2.28 7.05 2.01
N GLN A 26 2.30 7.67 3.18
CA GLN A 26 2.89 8.99 3.35
C GLN A 26 4.42 8.95 3.25
N LEU A 27 5.05 7.96 3.89
CA LEU A 27 6.51 7.79 3.83
C LEU A 27 7.00 7.51 2.41
N LEU A 28 6.25 6.70 1.67
CA LEU A 28 6.60 6.28 0.31
C LEU A 28 5.90 7.11 -0.78
N GLU A 29 5.50 8.35 -0.48
CA GLU A 29 4.79 9.24 -1.42
C GLU A 29 5.52 9.36 -2.76
N ARG A 30 6.85 9.43 -2.76
CA ARG A 30 7.66 9.52 -4.00
C ARG A 30 7.47 8.33 -4.94
N PHE A 31 7.06 7.18 -4.41
CA PHE A 31 6.80 5.94 -5.16
C PHE A 31 5.31 5.69 -5.40
N ARG A 32 4.42 6.65 -5.09
CA ARG A 32 2.97 6.49 -5.13
C ARG A 32 2.42 5.93 -6.45
N ASP A 33 3.04 6.26 -7.58
CA ASP A 33 2.58 5.82 -8.90
C ASP A 33 2.89 4.32 -9.14
N SER A 34 3.78 3.75 -8.34
CA SER A 34 4.17 2.33 -8.38
C SER A 34 3.66 1.52 -7.19
N LEU A 35 3.04 2.16 -6.20
CA LEU A 35 2.51 1.47 -5.01
C LEU A 35 1.00 1.33 -5.08
N ILE A 36 0.53 0.09 -4.98
CA ILE A 36 -0.89 -0.24 -5.09
C ILE A 36 -1.30 -1.01 -3.84
N LEU A 37 -2.33 -0.50 -3.15
CA LEU A 37 -2.95 -1.24 -2.06
C LEU A 37 -3.65 -2.48 -2.61
N VAL A 38 -3.32 -3.64 -2.08
CA VAL A 38 -3.98 -4.92 -2.38
C VAL A 38 -4.46 -5.58 -1.08
N GLY A 39 -4.99 -6.80 -1.18
CA GLY A 39 -5.42 -7.54 0.00
C GLY A 39 -6.70 -7.01 0.65
N GLY A 40 -6.89 -7.33 1.92
CA GLY A 40 -8.20 -7.19 2.58
C GLY A 40 -8.59 -5.76 3.00
N TRP A 41 -7.69 -4.78 2.87
CA TRP A 41 -8.05 -3.37 3.02
C TRP A 41 -8.78 -2.81 1.79
N VAL A 42 -8.58 -3.39 0.60
CA VAL A 42 -9.19 -2.89 -0.65
C VAL A 42 -10.73 -2.84 -0.58
N PRO A 43 -11.45 -3.90 -0.19
CA PRO A 43 -12.93 -3.87 -0.15
C PRO A 43 -13.49 -2.77 0.75
N ILE A 44 -12.82 -2.48 1.87
CA ILE A 44 -13.25 -1.46 2.85
C ILE A 44 -13.07 -0.05 2.29
N MET A 45 -12.06 0.15 1.42
CA MET A 45 -11.74 1.46 0.85
C MET A 45 -12.63 1.81 -0.35
N ILE A 46 -13.12 0.82 -1.09
CA ILE A 46 -13.89 1.03 -2.33
C ILE A 46 -15.39 0.78 -2.21
N ILE A 47 -15.86 0.13 -1.12
CA ILE A 47 -17.28 -0.14 -0.87
C ILE A 47 -17.70 0.61 0.39
N PRO A 48 -18.29 1.82 0.26
CA PRO A 48 -18.74 2.62 1.40
C PRO A 48 -19.70 1.87 2.34
N GLU A 49 -20.49 0.93 1.82
CA GLU A 49 -21.46 0.12 2.56
C GLU A 49 -20.81 -1.09 3.27
N ALA A 50 -19.54 -1.38 3.01
CA ALA A 50 -18.77 -2.41 3.72
C ALA A 50 -18.29 -1.92 5.10
N VAL A 51 -18.36 -0.60 5.36
CA VAL A 51 -18.05 0.02 6.65
C VAL A 51 -18.98 -0.56 7.72
N GLY A 52 -18.43 -1.41 8.59
CA GLY A 52 -19.16 -2.09 9.68
C GLY A 52 -19.41 -3.58 9.47
N LYS A 53 -19.15 -4.14 8.28
CA LYS A 53 -19.27 -5.60 8.02
C LYS A 53 -17.91 -6.32 7.92
N HIS A 54 -16.90 -5.62 7.43
CA HIS A 54 -15.52 -6.10 7.42
C HIS A 54 -14.66 -5.19 8.27
N LEU A 55 -14.08 -5.76 9.32
CA LEU A 55 -13.34 -5.00 10.31
C LEU A 55 -11.92 -4.60 9.85
N GLY A 56 -11.44 -5.09 8.71
CA GLY A 56 -10.06 -4.89 8.24
C GLY A 56 -9.25 -6.17 8.33
N THR A 57 -8.04 -6.14 7.79
CA THR A 57 -7.01 -7.16 8.05
C THR A 57 -5.99 -6.63 9.05
N ILE A 58 -5.13 -7.52 9.53
CA ILE A 58 -4.15 -7.22 10.58
C ILE A 58 -2.81 -6.76 10.01
N ASP A 59 -2.65 -6.86 8.71
CA ASP A 59 -1.49 -6.56 7.88
C ASP A 59 -1.83 -5.56 6.77
N VAL A 60 -0.79 -4.99 6.17
CA VAL A 60 -0.87 -4.09 5.02
C VAL A 60 -0.16 -4.74 3.83
N ASP A 61 -0.89 -5.01 2.76
CA ASP A 61 -0.32 -5.58 1.52
C ASP A 61 -0.17 -4.50 0.45
N LEU A 62 1.06 -4.25 0.01
CA LEU A 62 1.38 -3.28 -1.04
C LEU A 62 2.03 -3.98 -2.22
N ALA A 63 1.38 -3.91 -3.38
CA ALA A 63 1.97 -4.34 -4.63
C ALA A 63 2.86 -3.24 -5.22
N ILE A 64 4.08 -3.61 -5.62
CA ILE A 64 4.98 -2.73 -6.37
C ILE A 64 4.84 -3.03 -7.86
N ASN A 65 4.28 -2.07 -8.59
CA ASN A 65 4.17 -2.08 -10.04
C ASN A 65 5.50 -1.65 -10.66
N ASP A 66 6.24 -2.63 -11.17
CA ASP A 66 7.55 -2.40 -11.76
C ASP A 66 7.51 -1.75 -13.16
N LYS A 67 6.34 -1.66 -13.80
CA LYS A 67 6.16 -0.92 -15.07
C LYS A 67 6.29 0.59 -14.89
N THR A 68 5.99 1.08 -13.69
CA THR A 68 5.94 2.51 -13.37
C THR A 68 7.06 2.93 -12.43
N LEU A 69 7.91 1.98 -12.00
CA LEU A 69 9.08 2.28 -11.20
C LEU A 69 10.03 3.16 -12.01
N VAL A 70 10.38 4.28 -11.40
CA VAL A 70 11.38 5.21 -11.91
C VAL A 70 12.34 5.52 -10.79
N GLU A 71 13.55 5.95 -11.11
CA GLU A 71 14.49 6.46 -10.12
C GLU A 71 13.90 7.75 -9.50
N THR A 72 13.66 7.74 -8.19
CA THR A 72 13.02 8.86 -7.47
C THR A 72 13.97 9.66 -6.59
N GLY A 73 15.27 9.31 -6.59
CA GLY A 73 16.31 9.94 -5.78
C GLY A 73 17.32 8.93 -5.24
N SER A 74 18.16 9.36 -4.29
CA SER A 74 19.23 8.53 -3.72
C SER A 74 18.79 7.55 -2.64
N GLU A 75 17.63 7.77 -2.01
CA GLU A 75 17.11 6.87 -0.96
C GLU A 75 16.07 5.93 -1.56
N THR A 76 16.26 4.64 -1.30
CA THR A 76 15.34 3.57 -1.69
C THR A 76 14.11 3.51 -0.78
N MET A 77 13.09 2.72 -1.13
CA MET A 77 11.95 2.48 -0.24
C MET A 77 12.41 1.86 1.08
N GLU A 78 13.35 0.92 1.02
CA GLU A 78 13.92 0.28 2.22
C GLU A 78 14.62 1.29 3.14
N ASP A 79 15.45 2.18 2.59
CA ASP A 79 16.13 3.21 3.38
C ASP A 79 15.12 4.09 4.15
N ILE A 80 14.03 4.47 3.47
CA ILE A 80 12.94 5.26 4.06
C ILE A 80 12.24 4.47 5.16
N LEU A 81 11.93 3.20 4.94
CA LEU A 81 11.26 2.35 5.93
C LEU A 81 12.14 2.17 7.18
N LEU A 82 13.40 1.77 7.01
CA LEU A 82 14.30 1.48 8.13
C LEU A 82 14.61 2.74 8.95
N SER A 83 14.82 3.89 8.29
CA SER A 83 15.02 5.18 8.98
C SER A 83 13.80 5.65 9.77
N ASN A 84 12.60 5.17 9.42
CA ASN A 84 11.33 5.48 10.10
C ASN A 84 10.86 4.38 11.06
N GLY A 85 11.76 3.50 11.49
CA GLY A 85 11.49 2.54 12.57
C GLY A 85 10.70 1.30 12.14
N TYR A 86 10.67 1.01 10.84
CA TYR A 86 10.33 -0.33 10.34
C TYR A 86 11.50 -1.26 10.55
N GLN A 87 11.21 -2.54 10.72
CA GLN A 87 12.22 -3.59 10.88
C GLN A 87 11.92 -4.72 9.91
N HIS A 88 12.93 -5.47 9.48
CA HIS A 88 12.68 -6.67 8.67
C HIS A 88 11.83 -7.69 9.44
N GLY A 89 10.85 -8.24 8.74
CA GLY A 89 10.12 -9.44 9.17
C GLY A 89 10.89 -10.71 8.83
N ALA A 90 10.26 -11.86 9.12
CA ALA A 90 10.84 -13.16 8.85
C ALA A 90 10.91 -13.51 7.36
N GLU A 91 9.94 -13.01 6.57
CA GLU A 91 9.84 -13.26 5.13
C GLU A 91 10.50 -12.12 4.33
N PRO A 92 11.15 -12.41 3.20
CA PRO A 92 11.65 -11.38 2.30
C PRO A 92 10.51 -10.47 1.84
N GLY A 93 10.61 -9.16 2.11
CA GLY A 93 9.60 -8.17 1.73
C GLY A 93 8.53 -7.90 2.76
N ARG A 94 8.55 -8.62 3.87
CA ARG A 94 7.80 -8.26 5.06
C ARG A 94 8.62 -7.30 5.91
N TYR A 95 8.02 -6.17 6.26
CA TYR A 95 8.52 -5.25 7.28
C TYR A 95 7.53 -5.20 8.45
N ILE A 96 8.03 -4.95 9.64
CA ILE A 96 7.23 -4.86 10.87
C ILE A 96 7.29 -3.44 11.38
N ARG A 97 6.12 -2.83 11.53
CA ARG A 97 5.97 -1.52 12.14
C ARG A 97 5.35 -1.66 13.53
N ARG A 98 6.06 -1.20 14.55
CA ARG A 98 5.59 -1.26 15.95
C ARG A 98 5.08 0.12 16.41
N ILE A 99 3.78 0.21 16.66
CA ILE A 99 3.12 1.44 17.15
C ILE A 99 2.36 1.19 18.44
N HIS A 100 1.98 2.24 19.16
CA HIS A 100 1.24 2.12 20.41
C HIS A 100 -0.22 2.55 20.21
N ILE A 101 -1.16 1.66 20.53
CA ILE A 101 -2.59 1.97 20.61
C ILE A 101 -3.02 1.80 22.06
N ASP A 102 -3.59 2.86 22.63
CA ASP A 102 -4.07 2.89 24.01
C ASP A 102 -3.00 2.43 25.02
N GLY A 103 -1.74 2.87 24.79
CA GLY A 103 -0.57 2.55 25.61
C GLY A 103 0.02 1.15 25.42
N GLN A 104 -0.57 0.31 24.57
CA GLN A 104 -0.08 -1.04 24.29
C GLN A 104 0.63 -1.11 22.94
N PRO A 105 1.83 -1.73 22.85
CA PRO A 105 2.52 -1.90 21.59
C PRO A 105 1.79 -2.93 20.71
N ILE A 106 1.60 -2.61 19.44
CA ILE A 106 1.09 -3.49 18.39
C ILE A 106 2.09 -3.51 17.25
N SER A 107 2.45 -4.71 16.81
CA SER A 107 3.28 -4.95 15.63
C SER A 107 2.38 -5.22 14.44
N VAL A 108 2.51 -4.40 13.41
CA VAL A 108 1.76 -4.51 12.16
C VAL A 108 2.72 -4.97 11.05
N PRO A 109 2.46 -6.10 10.39
CA PRO A 109 3.17 -6.49 9.18
C PRO A 109 2.80 -5.60 8.00
N VAL A 110 3.80 -5.24 7.20
CA VAL A 110 3.67 -4.58 5.91
C VAL A 110 4.39 -5.42 4.88
N ASP A 111 3.64 -5.98 3.94
CA ASP A 111 4.12 -6.91 2.94
C ASP A 111 4.23 -6.22 1.59
N PHE A 112 5.44 -6.20 1.05
CA PHE A 112 5.71 -5.71 -0.30
C PHE A 112 5.69 -6.88 -1.28
N LEU A 113 4.67 -6.87 -2.11
CA LEU A 113 4.37 -7.88 -3.11
C LEU A 113 4.82 -7.40 -4.49
N THR A 114 5.09 -8.35 -5.38
CA THR A 114 5.26 -8.06 -6.80
C THR A 114 4.84 -9.24 -7.65
N SER A 115 4.66 -9.01 -8.95
CA SER A 115 4.23 -10.04 -9.88
C SER A 115 5.33 -11.07 -10.14
N GLU A 116 4.91 -12.28 -10.49
CA GLU A 116 5.80 -13.28 -11.10
C GLU A 116 6.32 -12.84 -12.48
N HIS A 117 5.54 -12.01 -13.19
CA HIS A 117 5.83 -11.47 -14.50
C HIS A 117 6.42 -10.06 -14.39
N ARG A 118 7.73 -9.99 -14.10
CA ARG A 118 8.45 -8.72 -13.98
C ARG A 118 8.74 -8.07 -15.34
N HIS A 119 8.67 -6.76 -15.38
CA HIS A 119 8.99 -5.92 -16.54
C HIS A 119 10.45 -5.46 -16.52
N ILE A 120 11.07 -5.39 -15.33
CA ILE A 120 12.48 -5.08 -15.16
C ILE A 120 13.22 -6.25 -14.50
N PRO A 121 14.53 -6.41 -14.73
CA PRO A 121 15.35 -7.42 -14.05
C PRO A 121 15.30 -7.28 -12.52
N ARG A 122 15.43 -8.40 -11.81
CA ARG A 122 15.41 -8.43 -10.33
C ARG A 122 16.45 -7.50 -9.69
N ASN A 123 17.66 -7.43 -10.26
CA ASN A 123 18.72 -6.59 -9.71
C ASN A 123 18.36 -5.10 -9.85
N GLU A 124 17.88 -4.69 -11.02
CA GLU A 124 17.41 -3.32 -11.25
C GLU A 124 16.23 -2.95 -10.32
N PHE A 125 15.29 -3.88 -10.12
CA PHE A 125 14.23 -3.70 -9.13
C PHE A 125 14.78 -3.46 -7.72
N LEU A 126 15.76 -4.26 -7.29
CA LEU A 126 16.36 -4.14 -5.98
C LEU A 126 17.15 -2.84 -5.85
N ASP A 127 17.88 -2.43 -6.88
CA ASP A 127 18.62 -1.17 -6.89
C ASP A 127 17.68 0.05 -6.77
N LEU A 128 16.51 0.00 -7.43
CA LEU A 128 15.53 1.08 -7.38
C LEU A 128 14.72 1.15 -6.08
N THR A 129 14.43 -0.01 -5.47
CA THR A 129 13.49 -0.08 -4.35
C THR A 129 14.15 -0.39 -3.01
N GLY A 130 15.31 -1.04 -3.02
CA GLY A 130 15.96 -1.63 -1.84
C GLY A 130 15.21 -2.83 -1.27
N ILE A 131 14.00 -3.14 -1.77
CA ILE A 131 13.11 -4.13 -1.16
C ILE A 131 13.31 -5.48 -1.84
N SER A 132 13.65 -6.50 -1.04
CA SER A 132 13.37 -7.89 -1.42
C SER A 132 11.87 -8.12 -1.36
N THR A 133 11.21 -8.65 -2.38
CA THR A 133 9.72 -8.74 -2.43
C THR A 133 9.20 -10.17 -2.29
N ILE A 134 7.97 -10.31 -1.81
CA ILE A 134 7.18 -11.54 -1.92
C ILE A 134 6.60 -11.64 -3.35
N THR A 135 6.87 -12.74 -4.06
CA THR A 135 6.23 -12.98 -5.36
C THR A 135 4.78 -13.42 -5.15
N ALA A 136 3.83 -12.68 -5.70
CA ALA A 136 2.41 -12.98 -5.64
C ALA A 136 1.86 -13.16 -7.08
N PRO A 137 1.60 -14.41 -7.53
CA PRO A 137 1.00 -14.67 -8.84
C PRO A 137 -0.34 -13.94 -9.01
N GLY A 138 -0.57 -13.33 -10.18
CA GLY A 138 -1.78 -12.56 -10.48
C GLY A 138 -1.82 -11.15 -9.87
N CYS A 139 -0.79 -10.74 -9.11
CA CYS A 139 -0.69 -9.40 -8.55
C CYS A 139 -0.69 -8.30 -9.63
N GLU A 140 -0.18 -8.61 -10.82
CA GLU A 140 -0.18 -7.72 -11.99
C GLU A 140 -1.58 -7.32 -12.47
N LEU A 141 -2.63 -8.07 -12.13
CA LEU A 141 -4.01 -7.68 -12.42
C LEU A 141 -4.38 -6.36 -11.74
N SER A 142 -3.72 -6.03 -10.62
CA SER A 142 -3.91 -4.75 -9.94
C SER A 142 -3.29 -3.57 -10.70
N PHE A 143 -2.31 -3.80 -11.57
CA PHE A 143 -1.51 -2.75 -12.22
C PHE A 143 -2.30 -2.01 -13.31
N ASP A 144 -3.36 -2.62 -13.83
CA ASP A 144 -4.19 -2.05 -14.89
C ASP A 144 -5.43 -1.32 -14.34
N VAL A 145 -5.74 -1.46 -13.05
CA VAL A 145 -6.92 -0.85 -12.39
C VAL A 145 -6.71 0.64 -12.11
N SER A 146 -5.46 1.11 -12.04
CA SER A 146 -5.08 2.46 -11.60
C SER A 146 -5.29 3.58 -12.64
N LYS A 147 -5.90 3.29 -13.80
CA LYS A 147 -6.15 4.29 -14.83
C LYS A 147 -7.47 5.01 -14.54
N GLU A 148 -7.42 6.11 -13.78
CA GLU A 148 -8.44 7.14 -13.99
C GLU A 148 -8.36 7.60 -15.45
N PRO A 149 -9.48 7.67 -16.19
CA PRO A 149 -9.50 8.39 -17.44
C PRO A 149 -9.22 9.86 -17.14
N ARG A 150 -7.99 10.31 -17.42
CA ARG A 150 -7.68 11.75 -17.43
C ARG A 150 -8.62 12.40 -18.44
N ALA A 151 -9.65 13.09 -17.96
CA ALA A 151 -10.48 13.93 -18.80
C ALA A 151 -9.58 15.00 -19.43
N SER A 152 -9.24 14.82 -20.70
CA SER A 152 -8.59 15.85 -21.49
C SER A 152 -9.63 16.93 -21.74
N ALA A 153 -9.54 18.04 -21.00
CA ALA A 153 -10.27 19.25 -21.32
C ALA A 153 -9.72 19.85 -22.63
N ARG A 154 -10.06 19.26 -23.78
CA ARG A 154 -9.92 19.91 -25.08
C ARG A 154 -11.20 20.70 -25.36
N GLY A 155 -11.08 22.00 -25.09
CA GLY A 155 -11.93 23.11 -25.54
C GLY A 155 -13.30 22.80 -26.11
N ILE A 156 -14.33 23.00 -25.31
CA ILE A 156 -15.67 23.33 -25.81
C ILE A 156 -15.58 24.75 -26.37
N LYS A 157 -15.40 24.88 -27.69
CA LYS A 157 -15.65 26.16 -28.38
C LYS A 157 -17.16 26.36 -28.41
N ASN A 158 -17.68 27.21 -27.52
CA ASN A 158 -19.03 27.75 -27.66
C ASN A 158 -19.11 28.54 -28.97
N GLN A 159 -19.83 28.01 -29.96
CA GLN A 159 -20.38 28.81 -31.05
C GLN A 159 -21.69 29.40 -30.54
N VAL A 160 -21.68 30.71 -30.29
CA VAL A 160 -22.89 31.52 -30.14
C VAL A 160 -23.42 31.76 -31.56
N PRO A 161 -24.70 31.50 -31.88
CA PRO A 161 -25.24 31.91 -33.17
C PRO A 161 -25.42 33.43 -33.17
N ALA A 162 -24.92 34.09 -34.23
CA ALA A 162 -25.20 35.50 -34.46
C ALA A 162 -26.70 35.67 -34.80
N ALA A 163 -27.30 36.69 -34.19
CA ALA A 163 -28.66 37.16 -34.47
C ALA A 163 -28.74 37.87 -35.83
#